data_AF-W4VMD3-F1
#
_entry.id   AF-W4VMD3-F1
#
_cell.length_a   1.000
_cell.length_b   1.000
_cell.length_c   1.000
_cell.angle_alpha   90.00
_cell.angle_beta   90.00
_cell.angle_gamma   90.00
#
_symmetry.space_group_name_H-M   'P 1'
#
loop_
_entity.id
_entity.type
_entity.pdbx_description
1 polymer ?
#
loop_
_entity_poly.entity_id
_entity_poly.type
_entity_poly.pdbx_seq_one_letter_code
_entity_poly.pdbx_strand_id
1 'polypeptide(L)'
;MQPIVENSIHHGLEDGGCINVVIDRIEDKYLMISIKDNGQGLTQQEINQILNQESHHANQIGIGLNYVKTMLNSYFEGDAQFRMESEMDIGTTVTLIVPIILD
;
A
#
# COMPACT_ATOMS: atom_id res chain seq x y z
N MET A 1 2.70 -4.86 9.32
CA MET A 1 1.81 -5.32 8.24
C MET A 1 0.33 -5.03 8.46
N GLN A 2 -0.08 -4.47 9.61
CA GLN A 2 -1.49 -4.15 9.91
C GLN A 2 -1.84 -2.68 9.66
N PRO A 3 -1.57 -2.12 8.48
CA PRO A 3 -2.64 -1.27 7.94
C PRO A 3 -2.97 -1.52 6.47
N ILE A 4 -2.14 -2.26 5.74
CA ILE A 4 -2.40 -2.54 4.32
C ILE A 4 -3.45 -3.65 4.17
N VAL A 5 -3.32 -4.71 4.97
CA VAL A 5 -4.24 -5.85 4.94
C VAL A 5 -5.62 -5.47 5.49
N GLU A 6 -5.68 -4.63 6.52
CA GLU A 6 -6.95 -4.16 7.11
C GLU A 6 -7.75 -3.26 6.16
N ASN A 7 -7.06 -2.42 5.39
CA ASN A 7 -7.69 -1.56 4.38
C ASN A 7 -8.40 -2.35 3.29
N SER A 8 -7.82 -3.47 2.87
CA SER A 8 -8.46 -4.36 1.89
C SER A 8 -9.67 -5.08 2.51
N ILE A 9 -9.62 -5.50 3.78
CA ILE A 9 -10.73 -6.22 4.45
C ILE A 9 -11.94 -5.33 4.76
N HIS A 10 -11.73 -4.09 5.21
CA HIS A 10 -12.83 -3.28 5.76
C HIS A 10 -13.65 -2.49 4.74
N HIS A 11 -13.20 -2.34 3.49
CA HIS A 11 -13.82 -1.39 2.54
C HIS A 11 -14.02 -1.89 1.10
N GLY A 12 -13.57 -3.08 0.72
CA GLY A 12 -13.64 -3.48 -0.69
C GLY A 12 -13.92 -4.95 -0.97
N LEU A 13 -13.83 -5.84 0.01
CA LEU A 13 -13.98 -7.27 -0.21
C LEU A 13 -15.43 -7.68 0.09
N GLU A 14 -16.25 -7.73 -0.95
CA GLU A 14 -17.53 -8.44 -0.94
C GLU A 14 -17.29 -9.98 -0.91
N ASP A 15 -18.35 -10.79 -0.81
CA ASP A 15 -18.24 -12.25 -0.80
C ASP A 15 -17.39 -12.77 -1.98
N GLY A 16 -16.24 -13.38 -1.69
CA GLY A 16 -15.26 -13.81 -2.69
C GLY A 16 -14.02 -12.91 -2.83
N GLY A 17 -13.90 -11.88 -1.99
CA GLY A 17 -12.70 -11.05 -1.91
C GLY A 17 -11.43 -11.83 -1.54
N CYS A 18 -10.33 -11.50 -2.19
CA CYS A 18 -9.02 -12.09 -2.01
C CYS A 18 -7.95 -11.01 -1.85
N ILE A 19 -6.99 -11.25 -0.95
CA ILE A 19 -5.76 -10.47 -0.84
C ILE A 19 -4.62 -11.39 -1.24
N ASN A 20 -3.85 -10.98 -2.24
CA ASN A 20 -2.63 -11.63 -2.66
C ASN A 20 -1.42 -10.84 -2.14
N VAL A 21 -0.50 -11.52 -1.46
CA VAL A 21 0.75 -10.94 -0.99
C VAL A 21 1.89 -11.66 -1.66
N VAL A 22 2.69 -10.93 -2.43
CA VAL A 22 3.86 -11.43 -3.13
C VAL A 22 5.10 -10.74 -2.56
N ILE A 23 6.14 -11.52 -2.28
CA ILE A 23 7.43 -11.03 -1.80
C ILE A 23 8.51 -11.54 -2.75
N ASP A 24 9.22 -10.59 -3.37
CA ASP A 24 10.28 -10.88 -4.33
C ASP A 24 11.57 -10.14 -3.96
N ARG A 25 12.70 -10.75 -4.31
CA ARG A 25 14.01 -10.09 -4.24
C ARG A 25 14.29 -9.39 -5.56
N ILE A 26 14.70 -8.12 -5.51
CA ILE A 26 15.06 -7.31 -6.68
C ILE A 26 16.53 -6.90 -6.57
N GLU A 27 17.28 -7.14 -7.66
CA GLU A 27 18.68 -6.73 -7.80
C GLU A 27 19.58 -7.15 -6.62
N ASP A 28 19.22 -8.24 -5.92
CA ASP A 28 19.84 -8.76 -4.68
C ASP A 28 19.93 -7.80 -3.47
N LYS A 29 19.59 -6.52 -3.65
CA LYS A 29 19.70 -5.46 -2.64
C LYS A 29 18.34 -4.99 -2.09
N TYR A 30 17.24 -5.27 -2.79
CA TYR A 30 15.91 -4.83 -2.37
C TYR A 30 14.96 -6.00 -2.21
N LEU A 31 14.02 -5.83 -1.28
CA LEU A 31 12.85 -6.67 -1.12
C LEU A 31 11.64 -5.88 -1.63
N MET A 32 10.92 -6.45 -2.58
CA MET A 32 9.63 -5.93 -3.04
C MET A 32 8.52 -6.72 -2.37
N ILE A 33 7.60 -6.01 -1.73
CA ILE A 33 6.38 -6.56 -1.15
C ILE A 33 5.21 -5.94 -1.92
N SER A 34 4.48 -6.77 -2.66
CA SER A 34 3.26 -6.35 -3.35
C SER A 34 2.04 -6.94 -2.64
N ILE A 35 1.07 -6.10 -2.32
CA ILE A 35 -0.19 -6.48 -1.68
C ILE A 35 -1.30 -6.03 -2.62
N LYS A 36 -2.01 -7.00 -3.18
CA LYS A 36 -3.09 -6.78 -4.13
C LYS A 36 -4.41 -7.28 -3.56
N ASP A 37 -5.45 -6.46 -3.63
CA ASP A 37 -6.83 -6.88 -3.44
C ASP A 37 -7.59 -6.86 -4.76
N ASN A 38 -8.74 -7.54 -4.78
CA ASN A 38 -9.70 -7.54 -5.89
C ASN A 38 -11.00 -6.79 -5.53
N GLY A 39 -10.90 -5.75 -4.69
CA GLY A 39 -12.06 -4.98 -4.27
C GLY A 39 -12.54 -4.00 -5.35
N GLN A 40 -13.37 -3.03 -4.95
CA GLN A 40 -13.96 -2.03 -5.86
C GLN A 40 -12.94 -1.06 -6.48
N GLY A 41 -11.68 -1.08 -6.04
CA GLY A 41 -10.65 -0.15 -6.50
C GLY A 41 -10.86 1.29 -6.00
N LEU A 42 -10.07 2.20 -6.56
CA LEU A 42 -10.01 3.61 -6.19
C LEU A 42 -9.79 4.46 -7.43
N THR A 43 -10.42 5.63 -7.46
CA THR A 43 -10.16 6.65 -8.46
C THR A 43 -8.79 7.31 -8.25
N GLN A 44 -8.23 7.90 -9.30
CA GLN A 44 -6.98 8.66 -9.19
C GLN A 44 -7.09 9.82 -8.18
N GLN A 45 -8.28 10.41 -8.05
CA GLN A 45 -8.52 11.47 -7.06
C GLN A 45 -8.41 10.93 -5.63
N GLU A 46 -8.98 9.77 -5.34
CA GLU A 46 -8.87 9.12 -4.02
C GLU A 46 -7.42 8.70 -3.73
N ILE A 47 -6.71 8.15 -4.71
CA ILE A 47 -5.27 7.84 -4.59
C ILE A 47 -4.50 9.11 -4.23
N ASN A 48 -4.72 10.21 -4.95
CA ASN A 48 -4.03 11.48 -4.68
C ASN A 48 -4.37 12.02 -3.28
N GLN A 49 -5.62 11.92 -2.84
CA GLN A 49 -6.03 12.33 -1.50
C GLN A 49 -5.35 11.50 -0.41
N ILE A 50 -5.24 10.18 -0.60
CA ILE A 50 -4.53 9.26 0.29
C ILE A 50 -3.03 9.59 0.34
N LEU A 51 -2.41 9.88 -0.80
CA LEU A 51 -0.97 10.12 -0.91
C LEU A 51 -0.52 11.53 -0.47
N ASN A 52 -1.39 12.54 -0.65
CA ASN A 52 -1.06 13.97 -0.44
C ASN A 52 -1.68 14.59 0.81
N GLN A 53 -2.46 13.84 1.59
CA GLN A 53 -3.06 14.31 2.86
C GLN A 53 -3.95 15.57 2.72
N GLU A 54 -4.48 15.88 1.54
CA GLU A 54 -5.23 17.13 1.31
C GLU A 54 -6.63 17.17 1.96
N SER A 55 -7.05 16.11 2.65
CA SER A 55 -8.36 16.04 3.28
C SER A 55 -8.24 16.00 4.80
N HIS A 56 -8.79 17.02 5.46
CA HIS A 56 -9.10 17.03 6.90
C HIS A 56 -10.11 15.93 7.31
N HIS A 57 -10.56 15.11 6.37
CA HIS A 57 -11.38 13.90 6.55
C HIS A 57 -10.60 12.69 6.02
N ALA A 58 -9.40 12.47 6.55
CA ALA A 58 -8.62 11.29 6.22
C ALA A 58 -9.42 10.05 6.65
N ASN A 59 -9.98 9.33 5.68
CA ASN A 59 -10.53 8.00 5.92
C ASN A 59 -9.43 7.14 6.59
N GLN A 60 -9.85 6.21 7.45
CA GLN A 60 -8.95 5.37 8.26
C GLN A 60 -7.84 4.69 7.42
N ILE A 61 -8.16 4.41 6.15
CA ILE A 61 -7.26 3.90 5.12
C ILE A 61 -6.07 4.82 4.85
N GLY A 62 -6.34 6.11 4.62
CA GLY A 62 -5.31 7.10 4.32
C GLY A 62 -4.34 7.31 5.49
N ILE A 63 -4.84 7.22 6.73
CA ILE A 63 -4.03 7.32 7.94
C ILE A 63 -3.04 6.14 8.01
N GLY A 64 -3.53 4.92 7.77
CA GLY A 64 -2.71 3.70 7.83
C GLY A 64 -1.62 3.63 6.76
N LEU A 65 -1.95 3.93 5.50
CA LEU A 65 -0.98 3.91 4.40
C LEU A 65 0.06 5.02 4.51
N ASN A 66 -0.36 6.21 4.95
CA ASN A 66 0.54 7.32 5.16
C ASN A 66 1.52 7.06 6.32
N TYR A 67 1.05 6.43 7.41
CA TYR A 67 1.94 5.99 8.49
C TYR A 67 3.02 5.03 7.95
N VAL A 68 2.62 4.03 7.15
CA VAL A 68 3.58 3.10 6.53
C VAL A 68 4.58 3.83 5.65
N LYS A 69 4.12 4.71 4.74
CA LYS A 69 5.00 5.51 3.87
C LYS A 69 6.00 6.35 4.69
N THR A 70 5.52 7.02 5.73
CA THR A 70 6.35 7.90 6.58
C THR A 70 7.35 7.09 7.40
N MET A 71 6.92 5.98 7.97
CA MET A 71 7.76 5.06 8.75
C MET A 71 8.86 4.44 7.88
N LEU A 72 8.52 3.94 6.69
CA LEU A 72 9.49 3.38 5.75
C LEU A 72 10.53 4.42 5.32
N ASN A 73 10.09 5.62 4.96
CA ASN A 73 11.00 6.71 4.62
C ASN A 73 11.94 7.07 5.78
N SER A 74 11.43 7.09 7.01
CA SER A 74 12.25 7.39 8.19
C SER A 74 13.22 6.28 8.54
N TYR A 75 12.81 5.01 8.41
CA TYR A 75 13.62 3.86 8.82
C TYR A 75 14.73 3.55 7.81
N PHE A 76 14.44 3.69 6.52
CA PHE A 76 15.39 3.43 5.44
C PHE A 76 16.06 4.71 4.91
N GLU A 77 16.01 5.80 5.67
CA GLU A 77 16.64 7.09 5.33
C GLU A 77 16.32 7.59 3.91
N GLY A 78 15.10 7.30 3.43
CA GLY A 78 14.63 7.65 2.10
C GLY A 78 14.94 6.65 0.98
N ASP A 79 15.60 5.53 1.24
CA ASP A 79 15.88 4.47 0.26
C ASP A 79 14.72 3.46 0.10
N ALA A 80 13.59 3.70 0.78
CA ALA A 80 12.36 2.95 0.57
C ALA A 80 11.48 3.61 -0.50
N GLN A 81 10.76 2.79 -1.25
CA GLN A 81 9.73 3.26 -2.18
C GLN A 81 8.36 2.73 -1.77
N PHE A 82 7.35 3.60 -1.90
CA PHE A 82 5.95 3.28 -1.71
C PHE A 82 5.21 3.64 -2.99
N ARG A 83 4.49 2.67 -3.58
CA ARG A 83 3.66 2.87 -4.77
C ARG A 83 2.27 2.31 -4.52
N MET A 84 1.28 2.95 -5.13
CA MET A 84 -0.12 2.55 -5.04
C MET A 84 -0.76 2.74 -6.40
N GLU A 85 -1.39 1.69 -6.88
CA GLU A 85 -2.07 1.62 -8.17
C GLU A 85 -3.45 0.99 -7.93
N SER A 86 -4.48 1.51 -8.58
CA SER A 86 -5.83 0.98 -8.42
C SER A 86 -6.64 1.19 -9.69
N GLU A 87 -7.56 0.27 -9.95
CA GLU A 87 -8.51 0.35 -11.04
C GLU A 87 -9.91 0.02 -10.51
N MET A 88 -10.87 0.89 -10.84
CA MET A 88 -12.26 0.75 -10.43
C MET A 88 -12.81 -0.62 -10.85
N ASP A 89 -13.52 -1.28 -9.95
CA ASP A 89 -14.12 -2.61 -10.09
C ASP A 89 -13.12 -3.75 -10.35
N ILE A 90 -11.80 -3.50 -10.23
CA ILE A 90 -10.75 -4.51 -10.36
C ILE A 90 -9.99 -4.70 -9.05
N GLY A 91 -9.67 -3.62 -8.35
CA GLY A 91 -9.00 -3.65 -7.04
C GLY A 91 -7.74 -2.79 -6.97
N THR A 92 -7.05 -2.89 -5.84
CA THR A 92 -5.90 -2.04 -5.51
C THR A 92 -4.63 -2.87 -5.32
N THR A 93 -3.50 -2.33 -5.76
CA THR A 93 -2.16 -2.87 -5.50
C THR A 93 -1.30 -1.83 -4.78
N VAL A 94 -0.77 -2.21 -3.61
CA VAL A 94 0.24 -1.44 -2.88
C VAL A 94 1.56 -2.17 -2.99
N THR A 95 2.60 -1.46 -3.44
CA THR A 95 3.95 -2.00 -3.62
C THR A 95 4.93 -1.24 -2.75
N LEU A 96 5.62 -1.98 -1.89
CA LEU A 96 6.71 -1.50 -1.05
C LEU A 96 8.02 -2.05 -1.60
N ILE A 97 9.03 -1.20 -1.77
CA ILE A 97 10.39 -1.63 -2.09
C ILE A 97 11.29 -1.13 -0.98
N VAL A 98 11.98 -2.03 -0.29
CA VAL A 98 12.84 -1.72 0.85
C VAL A 98 14.22 -2.34 0.70
N PRO A 99 15.30 -1.68 1.15
CA PRO A 99 16.63 -2.27 1.20
C PRO A 99 16.66 -3.56 2.03
N ILE A 100 17.42 -4.54 1.57
CA ILE A 100 17.77 -5.73 2.36
C ILE A 100 18.95 -5.34 3.25
N ILE A 101 18.69 -5.17 4.53
CA ILE A 101 19.73 -4.98 5.54
C ILE A 101 20.22 -6.37 5.94
N LEU A 102 21.47 -6.68 5.57
CA LEU A 102 22.19 -7.85 6.05
C LEU A 102 23.02 -7.39 7.25
N ASP A 103 22.70 -7.92 8.44
CA ASP A 103 23.53 -7.75 9.65
C ASP A 103 24.92 -8.40 9.48
#